data_AF-A0AAW9BU89-F1
#
_entry.id   AF-A0AAW9BU89-F1
#
_cell.length_a   1.000
_cell.length_b   1.000
_cell.length_c   1.000
_cell.angle_alpha   90.00
_cell.angle_beta   90.00
_cell.angle_gamma   90.00
#
_symmetry.space_group_name_H-M   'P 1'
#
loop_
_entity.id
_entity.type
_entity.pdbx_description
1 polymer ?
#
loop_
_entity_poly.entity_id
_entity_poly.type
_entity_poly.pdbx_seq_one_letter_code
_entity_poly.pdbx_strand_id
1 'polypeptide(L)'
;FSTAVQVWLGKRYAQLGWVMQLHIGAQRNNSSRMFQLLGADAGFDSIGDRPFAFELAHLLDEMDQTNELPRTILYCLNPRDNEMMATMIGNFQGGGIAGKVQFGSGWWFNDQKDGMQRQMEQLSQLGLLSQFVGMLTDSRSFLSYTRHEYFRRILCDMVGRWAENGE
;
A
#
# COMPACT_ATOMS: atom_id res chain seq x y z
N PHE A 1 0.61 24.17 -2.57
CA PHE A 1 1.93 23.77 -3.12
C PHE A 1 2.03 22.25 -3.26
N SER A 2 2.00 21.45 -2.17
CA SER A 2 2.22 19.99 -2.23
C SER A 2 1.29 19.23 -3.19
N THR A 3 -0.01 19.54 -3.20
CA THR A 3 -0.98 18.93 -4.12
C THR A 3 -0.61 19.19 -5.58
N ALA A 4 -0.28 20.43 -5.94
CA ALA A 4 0.07 20.80 -7.31
C ALA A 4 1.31 20.02 -7.81
N VAL A 5 2.31 19.84 -6.95
CA VAL A 5 3.50 19.04 -7.28
C VAL A 5 3.15 17.56 -7.46
N GLN A 6 2.37 16.99 -6.55
CA GLN A 6 1.97 15.58 -6.63
C GLN A 6 1.10 15.28 -7.85
N VAL A 7 0.13 16.14 -8.17
CA VAL A 7 -0.70 16.03 -9.38
C VAL A 7 0.16 16.14 -10.64
N TRP A 8 1.06 17.13 -10.71
CA TRP A 8 1.95 17.28 -11.86
C TRP A 8 2.86 16.04 -12.06
N LEU A 9 3.43 15.52 -10.97
CA LEU A 9 4.24 14.30 -11.00
C LEU A 9 3.42 13.08 -11.42
N GLY A 10 2.23 12.90 -10.84
CA GLY A 10 1.32 11.80 -11.16
C GLY A 10 0.96 11.75 -12.64
N LYS A 11 0.59 12.90 -13.21
CA LYS A 11 0.34 13.04 -14.65
C LYS A 11 1.58 12.71 -15.48
N ARG A 12 2.77 13.11 -15.03
CA ARG A 12 4.02 12.75 -15.71
C ARG A 12 4.31 11.25 -15.64
N TYR A 13 4.02 10.60 -14.51
CA TYR A 13 4.13 9.14 -14.39
C TYR A 13 3.18 8.43 -15.35
N ALA A 14 1.94 8.93 -15.52
CA ALA A 14 0.99 8.34 -16.46
C ALA A 14 1.50 8.43 -17.91
N GLN A 15 2.01 9.60 -18.31
CA GLN A 15 2.61 9.80 -19.64
C GLN A 15 3.82 8.88 -19.90
N LEU A 16 4.61 8.61 -18.87
CA LEU A 16 5.77 7.70 -18.95
C LEU A 16 5.40 6.22 -18.76
N GLY A 17 4.14 5.91 -18.48
CA GLY A 17 3.69 4.56 -18.14
C GLY A 17 4.30 4.03 -16.83
N TRP A 18 4.72 4.88 -15.90
CA TRP A 18 5.31 4.48 -14.62
C TRP A 18 4.25 4.10 -13.58
N VAL A 19 4.69 3.38 -12.56
CA VAL A 19 3.86 3.08 -11.38
C VAL A 19 4.11 4.15 -10.31
N MET A 20 3.04 4.74 -9.78
CA MET A 20 3.07 5.60 -8.61
C MET A 20 2.80 4.76 -7.35
N GLN A 21 3.61 4.93 -6.31
CA GLN A 21 3.41 4.23 -5.03
C GLN A 21 3.26 5.25 -3.90
N LEU A 22 2.18 5.15 -3.13
CA LEU A 22 1.87 6.06 -2.02
C LEU A 22 1.90 5.29 -0.70
N HIS A 23 2.87 5.61 0.16
CA HIS A 23 3.03 5.03 1.50
C HIS A 23 2.56 6.04 2.56
N ILE A 24 1.42 5.77 3.20
CA ILE A 24 0.66 6.76 3.97
C ILE A 24 0.55 6.34 5.44
N GLY A 25 0.71 7.29 6.37
CA GLY A 25 0.34 7.10 7.78
C GLY A 25 1.50 6.92 8.77
N ALA A 26 2.74 7.21 8.39
CA ALA A 26 3.87 7.19 9.34
C ALA A 26 3.88 8.42 10.25
N GLN A 27 4.00 8.19 11.57
CA GLN A 27 4.34 9.23 12.55
C GLN A 27 5.82 9.10 12.92
N ARG A 28 6.63 10.07 12.50
CA ARG A 28 8.10 9.96 12.52
C ARG A 28 8.75 10.80 13.60
N ASN A 29 9.96 10.40 14.00
CA ASN A 29 10.84 11.13 14.91
C ASN A 29 10.19 11.44 16.27
N ASN A 30 9.47 10.47 16.84
CA ASN A 30 8.66 10.65 18.05
C ASN A 30 9.49 10.99 19.30
N SER A 31 10.76 10.60 19.33
CA SER A 31 11.68 10.87 20.44
C SER A 31 12.67 11.97 20.09
N SER A 32 12.41 13.22 20.50
CA SER A 32 13.30 14.36 20.23
C SER A 32 14.71 14.16 20.78
N ARG A 33 14.82 13.57 21.99
CA ARG A 33 16.12 13.25 22.60
C ARG A 33 16.93 12.30 21.74
N MET A 34 16.30 11.24 21.21
CA MET A 34 16.99 10.27 20.37
C MET A 34 17.23 10.78 18.95
N PHE A 35 16.33 11.61 18.41
CA PHE A 35 16.51 12.26 17.12
C PHE A 35 17.74 13.18 17.11
N GLN A 36 17.97 13.94 18.18
CA GLN A 36 19.17 14.77 18.32
C GLN A 36 20.47 13.95 18.35
N LEU A 37 20.42 12.72 18.86
CA LEU A 37 21.59 11.85 18.99
C LEU A 37 21.87 11.00 17.74
N LEU A 38 20.83 10.48 17.10
CA LEU A 38 20.92 9.45 16.07
C LEU A 38 20.36 9.88 14.70
N GLY A 39 19.59 10.97 14.65
CA GLY A 39 18.89 11.41 13.44
C GLY A 39 17.64 10.59 13.12
N ALA A 40 17.21 10.66 11.86
CA ALA A 40 16.03 9.97 11.33
C ALA A 40 16.29 8.47 11.08
N ASP A 41 15.21 7.71 10.87
CA ASP A 41 15.22 6.28 10.49
C ASP A 41 16.00 5.38 11.48
N ALA A 42 16.02 5.77 12.75
CA ALA A 42 16.74 5.09 13.84
C ALA A 42 15.82 4.28 14.77
N GLY A 43 14.62 3.92 14.32
CA GLY A 43 13.66 3.10 15.08
C GLY A 43 12.74 3.88 16.05
N PHE A 44 12.63 5.21 15.89
CA PHE A 44 11.75 6.07 16.70
C PHE A 44 10.50 6.56 15.94
N ASP A 45 10.08 5.76 14.96
CA ASP A 45 8.90 6.00 14.12
C ASP A 45 7.80 5.00 14.48
N SER A 46 6.54 5.36 14.27
CA SER A 46 5.39 4.53 14.63
C SER A 46 4.20 4.75 13.70
N ILE A 47 3.12 4.01 13.95
CA ILE A 47 1.85 4.13 13.23
C ILE A 47 1.15 5.43 13.64
N GLY A 48 0.88 6.30 12.66
CA GLY A 48 0.00 7.46 12.82
C GLY A 48 -1.47 7.11 12.59
N ASP A 49 -2.38 8.02 12.94
CA ASP A 49 -3.82 7.75 12.99
C ASP A 49 -4.68 8.92 12.51
N ARG A 50 -4.11 9.84 11.71
CA ARG A 50 -4.91 10.89 11.04
C ARG A 50 -5.76 10.26 9.93
N PRO A 51 -7.10 10.45 9.91
CA PRO A 51 -7.92 10.06 8.75
C PRO A 51 -7.51 10.83 7.49
N PHE A 52 -7.48 10.16 6.33
CA PHE A 52 -7.01 10.75 5.06
C PHE A 52 -7.84 10.35 3.84
N ALA A 53 -8.99 9.71 4.02
CA ALA A 53 -9.79 9.17 2.92
C ALA A 53 -10.26 10.26 1.94
N PHE A 54 -10.70 11.40 2.46
CA PHE A 54 -11.16 12.54 1.67
C PHE A 54 -10.01 13.13 0.83
N GLU A 55 -8.87 13.41 1.46
CA GLU A 55 -7.71 13.96 0.78
C GLU A 55 -7.12 13.01 -0.26
N LEU A 56 -7.13 11.69 0.02
CA LEU A 56 -6.68 10.67 -0.93
C LEU A 56 -7.61 10.58 -2.15
N ALA A 57 -8.93 10.54 -1.94
CA ALA A 57 -9.89 10.51 -3.04
C ALA A 57 -9.72 11.72 -3.96
N HIS A 58 -9.64 12.93 -3.39
CA HIS A 58 -9.43 14.16 -4.17
C HIS A 58 -8.09 14.17 -4.90
N LEU A 59 -7.00 13.70 -4.27
CA LEU A 59 -5.69 13.68 -4.93
C LEU A 59 -5.68 12.75 -6.16
N LEU A 60 -6.31 11.57 -6.05
CA LEU A 60 -6.41 10.62 -7.16
C LEU A 60 -7.35 11.14 -8.24
N ASP A 61 -8.49 11.70 -7.85
CA ASP A 61 -9.49 12.27 -8.76
C ASP A 61 -8.93 13.44 -9.58
N GLU A 62 -8.14 14.35 -8.99
CA GLU A 62 -7.50 15.44 -9.73
C GLU A 62 -6.58 14.98 -10.88
N MET A 63 -6.04 13.75 -10.80
CA MET A 63 -5.29 13.14 -11.90
C MET A 63 -6.22 12.41 -12.88
N ASP A 64 -7.25 11.74 -12.36
CA ASP A 64 -8.16 10.88 -13.12
C ASP A 64 -9.24 11.66 -13.90
N GLN A 65 -9.63 12.86 -13.45
CA GLN A 65 -10.55 13.77 -14.16
C GLN A 65 -10.11 14.05 -15.61
N THR A 66 -8.81 14.03 -15.86
CA THR A 66 -8.20 14.19 -17.20
C THR A 66 -7.73 12.87 -17.82
N ASN A 67 -8.07 11.73 -17.23
CA ASN A 67 -7.60 10.38 -17.57
C ASN A 67 -6.06 10.27 -17.53
N GLU A 68 -5.42 10.96 -16.59
CA GLU A 68 -3.96 11.01 -16.40
C GLU A 68 -3.53 10.40 -15.07
N LEU A 69 -4.38 9.58 -14.43
CA LEU A 69 -3.98 8.81 -13.26
C LEU A 69 -3.10 7.61 -13.70
N PRO A 70 -1.86 7.48 -13.18
CA PRO A 70 -0.98 6.36 -13.51
C PRO A 70 -1.44 5.05 -12.88
N ARG A 71 -0.76 3.96 -13.24
CA ARG A 71 -0.80 2.74 -12.42
C ARG A 71 -0.38 3.11 -10.99
N THR A 72 -1.17 2.72 -10.00
CA THR A 72 -1.01 3.23 -8.63
C THR A 72 -1.04 2.09 -7.63
N ILE A 73 -0.13 2.10 -6.65
CA ILE A 73 -0.17 1.18 -5.50
C ILE A 73 -0.29 2.00 -4.23
N LEU A 74 -1.31 1.69 -3.43
CA LEU A 74 -1.65 2.38 -2.19
C LEU A 74 -1.26 1.51 -1.00
N TYR A 75 -0.55 2.07 -0.02
CA TYR A 75 -0.17 1.41 1.23
C TYR A 75 -0.58 2.28 2.42
N CYS A 76 -1.24 1.68 3.42
CA CYS A 76 -1.51 2.31 4.71
C CYS A 76 -0.62 1.69 5.80
N LEU A 77 -0.11 2.52 6.70
CA LEU A 77 0.65 2.05 7.86
C LEU A 77 -0.26 1.63 9.01
N ASN A 78 -1.42 2.27 9.14
CA ASN A 78 -2.41 1.93 10.15
C ASN A 78 -3.40 0.91 9.58
N PRO A 79 -3.43 -0.33 10.09
CA PRO A 79 -4.26 -1.38 9.51
C PRO A 79 -5.76 -1.19 9.79
N ARG A 80 -6.17 -0.15 10.53
CA ARG A 80 -7.58 0.28 10.60
C ARG A 80 -8.11 0.81 9.26
N ASP A 81 -7.20 1.22 8.38
CA ASP A 81 -7.53 1.84 7.11
C ASP A 81 -7.52 0.81 5.96
N ASN A 82 -7.39 -0.50 6.26
CA ASN A 82 -7.30 -1.56 5.25
C ASN A 82 -8.54 -1.58 4.34
N GLU A 83 -9.73 -1.58 4.92
CA GLU A 83 -11.01 -1.59 4.20
C GLU A 83 -11.19 -0.31 3.38
N MET A 84 -10.77 0.83 3.94
CA MET A 84 -10.79 2.11 3.23
C MET A 84 -9.87 2.08 2.01
N MET A 85 -8.66 1.56 2.12
CA MET A 85 -7.74 1.42 0.98
C MET A 85 -8.25 0.41 -0.06
N ALA A 86 -8.74 -0.74 0.40
CA ALA A 86 -9.27 -1.80 -0.46
C ALA A 86 -10.54 -1.36 -1.23
N THR A 87 -11.36 -0.48 -0.66
CA THR A 87 -12.49 0.13 -1.40
C THR A 87 -12.06 1.32 -2.25
N MET A 88 -11.10 2.14 -1.80
CA MET A 88 -10.60 3.30 -2.55
C MET A 88 -10.05 2.91 -3.92
N ILE A 89 -9.36 1.77 -4.02
CA ILE A 89 -8.78 1.31 -5.29
C ILE A 89 -9.87 1.02 -6.34
N GLY A 90 -11.09 0.68 -5.92
CA GLY A 90 -12.21 0.37 -6.81
C GLY A 90 -12.73 1.58 -7.59
N ASN A 91 -12.58 2.79 -7.03
CA ASN A 91 -13.07 4.02 -7.64
C ASN A 91 -12.34 4.41 -8.93
N PHE A 92 -11.10 3.94 -9.12
CA PHE A 92 -10.18 4.46 -10.13
C PHE A 92 -9.57 3.38 -11.04
N GLN A 93 -10.26 2.25 -11.21
CA GLN A 93 -9.85 1.19 -12.16
C GLN A 93 -10.11 1.63 -13.62
N GLY A 94 -9.42 1.03 -14.60
CA GLY A 94 -9.69 1.29 -16.02
C GLY A 94 -8.53 1.01 -16.96
N GLY A 95 -8.68 1.44 -18.22
CA GLY A 95 -7.59 1.45 -19.21
C GLY A 95 -7.18 0.08 -19.78
N GLY A 96 -8.00 -0.96 -19.63
CA GLY A 96 -7.71 -2.30 -20.17
C GLY A 96 -6.56 -3.03 -19.46
N ILE A 97 -6.15 -2.56 -18.27
CA ILE A 97 -5.10 -3.15 -17.45
C ILE A 97 -5.75 -3.90 -16.27
N ALA A 98 -5.30 -5.13 -16.02
CA ALA A 98 -5.71 -5.89 -14.85
C ALA A 98 -5.18 -5.20 -13.57
N GLY A 99 -6.09 -4.67 -12.76
CA GLY A 99 -5.78 -3.99 -11.51
C GLY A 99 -4.88 -2.76 -11.69
N LYS A 100 -5.37 -1.74 -12.41
CA LYS A 100 -4.66 -0.45 -12.61
C LYS A 100 -4.26 0.19 -11.28
N VAL A 101 -5.14 0.12 -10.29
CA VAL A 101 -4.91 0.63 -8.93
C VAL A 101 -4.92 -0.54 -7.96
N GLN A 102 -3.87 -0.65 -7.14
CA GLN A 102 -3.59 -1.79 -6.28
C GLN A 102 -3.60 -1.38 -4.81
N PHE A 103 -4.13 -2.25 -3.95
CA PHE A 103 -3.86 -2.19 -2.52
C PHE A 103 -2.63 -3.05 -2.24
N GLY A 104 -1.54 -2.41 -1.82
CA GLY A 104 -0.25 -3.08 -1.63
C GLY A 104 -0.22 -4.03 -0.42
N SER A 105 0.80 -4.90 -0.38
CA SER A 105 1.03 -5.83 0.73
C SER A 105 1.14 -5.11 2.08
N GLY A 106 0.95 -5.86 3.18
CA GLY A 106 1.11 -5.34 4.54
C GLY A 106 2.46 -4.61 4.70
N TRP A 107 2.42 -3.30 4.96
CA TRP A 107 3.60 -2.45 4.96
C TRP A 107 4.22 -2.30 6.35
N TRP A 108 5.56 -2.42 6.41
CA TRP A 108 6.41 -2.13 7.58
C TRP A 108 5.98 -2.90 8.84
N PHE A 109 5.32 -2.24 9.80
CA PHE A 109 4.83 -2.91 11.03
C PHE A 109 3.80 -4.00 10.73
N ASN A 110 3.14 -3.92 9.57
CA ASN A 110 2.15 -4.88 9.10
C ASN A 110 2.77 -6.00 8.22
N ASP A 111 4.08 -5.95 7.92
CA ASP A 111 4.79 -7.02 7.20
C ASP A 111 5.16 -8.17 8.15
N GLN A 112 4.11 -8.82 8.65
CA GLN A 112 4.13 -9.99 9.50
C GLN A 112 2.81 -10.78 9.30
N LYS A 113 2.67 -11.97 9.88
CA LYS A 113 1.57 -12.90 9.57
C LYS A 113 0.17 -12.29 9.71
N ASP A 114 -0.17 -11.71 10.86
CA ASP A 114 -1.48 -11.09 11.10
C ASP A 114 -1.75 -9.93 10.12
N GLY A 115 -0.77 -9.05 9.94
CA GLY A 115 -0.91 -7.88 9.06
C GLY A 115 -1.10 -8.28 7.59
N MET A 116 -0.31 -9.24 7.11
CA MET A 116 -0.46 -9.80 5.76
C MET A 116 -1.80 -10.52 5.57
N GLN A 117 -2.22 -11.34 6.54
CA GLN A 117 -3.51 -12.03 6.46
C GLN A 117 -4.67 -11.03 6.41
N ARG A 118 -4.67 -10.01 7.28
CA ARG A 118 -5.70 -8.97 7.30
C ARG A 118 -5.72 -8.14 6.02
N GLN A 119 -4.55 -7.79 5.49
CA GLN A 119 -4.46 -7.04 4.23
C GLN A 119 -4.99 -7.88 3.06
N MET A 120 -4.56 -9.15 2.94
CA MET A 120 -5.01 -10.04 1.87
C MET A 120 -6.49 -10.38 1.99
N GLU A 121 -7.02 -10.53 3.22
CA GLU A 121 -8.45 -10.69 3.45
C GLU A 121 -9.23 -9.50 2.88
N GLN A 122 -8.88 -8.27 3.24
CA GLN A 122 -9.59 -7.08 2.73
C GLN A 122 -9.46 -6.93 1.22
N LEU A 123 -8.29 -7.21 0.64
CA LEU A 123 -8.13 -7.23 -0.82
C LEU A 123 -8.97 -8.32 -1.50
N SER A 124 -9.14 -9.48 -0.85
CA SER A 124 -9.94 -10.58 -1.40
C SER A 124 -11.44 -10.28 -1.35
N GLN A 125 -11.91 -9.68 -0.25
CA GLN A 125 -13.32 -9.33 -0.05
C GLN A 125 -13.77 -8.14 -0.91
N LEU A 126 -12.89 -7.15 -1.11
CA LEU A 126 -13.25 -5.84 -1.68
C LEU A 126 -12.59 -5.58 -3.04
N GLY A 127 -11.76 -6.49 -3.53
CA GLY A 127 -11.01 -6.37 -4.78
C GLY A 127 -10.83 -7.73 -5.47
N LEU A 128 -9.71 -7.88 -6.20
CA LEU A 128 -9.38 -9.10 -6.93
C LEU A 128 -7.99 -9.60 -6.52
N LEU A 129 -7.92 -10.55 -5.59
CA LEU A 129 -6.66 -11.16 -5.15
C LEU A 129 -5.87 -11.77 -6.33
N SER A 130 -6.56 -12.27 -7.36
CA SER A 130 -5.94 -12.83 -8.57
C SER A 130 -5.12 -11.81 -9.39
N GLN A 131 -5.34 -10.51 -9.19
CA GLN A 131 -4.61 -9.42 -9.84
C GLN A 131 -3.63 -8.72 -8.90
N PHE A 132 -3.46 -9.24 -7.67
CA PHE A 132 -2.57 -8.67 -6.68
C PHE A 132 -1.11 -8.75 -7.14
N VAL A 133 -0.42 -7.61 -7.14
CA VAL A 133 1.01 -7.53 -7.53
C VAL A 133 1.96 -8.23 -6.55
N GLY A 134 1.49 -8.52 -5.33
CA GLY A 134 2.20 -9.35 -4.37
C GLY A 134 3.23 -8.62 -3.51
N MET A 135 4.30 -9.33 -3.17
CA MET A 135 5.22 -8.97 -2.09
C MET A 135 6.41 -8.12 -2.56
N LEU A 136 6.87 -7.25 -1.67
CA LEU A 136 8.12 -6.49 -1.74
C LEU A 136 8.78 -6.48 -0.35
N THR A 137 10.11 -6.42 -0.27
CA THR A 137 10.80 -6.53 1.03
C THR A 137 10.80 -5.24 1.86
N ASP A 138 10.69 -4.08 1.19
CA ASP A 138 10.88 -2.73 1.78
C ASP A 138 12.06 -2.66 2.75
N SER A 139 13.18 -3.29 2.38
CA SER A 139 14.31 -3.49 3.27
C SER A 139 15.62 -3.02 2.66
N ARG A 140 16.49 -2.53 3.54
CA ARG A 140 17.91 -2.24 3.24
C ARG A 140 18.85 -3.43 3.48
N SER A 141 18.33 -4.59 3.89
CA SER A 141 19.12 -5.79 4.17
C SER A 141 19.09 -6.76 3.01
N PHE A 142 20.26 -7.24 2.58
CA PHE A 142 20.38 -8.31 1.58
C PHE A 142 19.78 -9.65 2.04
N LEU A 143 19.61 -9.85 3.34
CA LEU A 143 19.01 -11.07 3.90
C LEU A 143 17.48 -11.02 3.96
N SER A 144 16.87 -9.94 3.47
CA SER A 144 15.42 -9.73 3.56
C SER A 144 14.58 -10.59 2.61
N TYR A 145 15.19 -11.31 1.66
CA TYR A 145 14.45 -12.14 0.71
C TYR A 145 13.65 -13.29 1.35
N THR A 146 13.99 -13.69 2.58
CA THR A 146 13.17 -14.61 3.38
C THR A 146 11.77 -14.05 3.71
N ARG A 147 11.56 -12.72 3.62
CA ARG A 147 10.22 -12.12 3.68
C ARG A 147 9.31 -12.60 2.54
N HIS A 148 9.87 -12.83 1.35
CA HIS A 148 9.10 -13.43 0.25
C HIS A 148 8.72 -14.89 0.53
N GLU A 149 9.62 -15.67 1.15
CA GLU A 149 9.27 -17.03 1.59
C GLU A 149 8.11 -16.98 2.59
N TYR A 150 8.21 -16.08 3.58
CA TYR A 150 7.19 -15.93 4.60
C TYR A 150 5.83 -15.54 4.02
N PHE A 151 5.79 -14.53 3.15
CA PHE A 151 4.59 -14.12 2.42
C PHE A 151 3.98 -15.29 1.62
N ARG A 152 4.79 -16.01 0.84
CA ARG A 152 4.30 -17.12 0.00
C ARG A 152 3.68 -18.24 0.82
N ARG A 153 4.30 -18.61 1.95
CA ARG A 153 3.74 -19.62 2.86
C ARG A 153 2.39 -19.19 3.42
N ILE A 154 2.24 -17.92 3.80
CA ILE A 154 0.97 -17.39 4.29
C ILE A 154 -0.09 -17.41 3.18
N LEU A 155 0.23 -16.95 1.98
CA LEU A 155 -0.70 -16.94 0.84
C LEU A 155 -1.15 -18.35 0.46
N CYS A 156 -0.21 -19.30 0.34
CA CYS A 156 -0.53 -20.70 0.03
C CYS A 156 -1.41 -21.34 1.11
N ASP A 157 -1.14 -21.07 2.39
CA ASP A 157 -1.96 -21.55 3.50
C ASP A 157 -3.37 -20.96 3.49
N MET A 158 -3.52 -19.66 3.21
CA MET A 158 -4.84 -19.01 3.10
C MET A 158 -5.68 -19.62 1.98
N VAL A 159 -5.15 -19.68 0.75
CA VAL A 159 -5.86 -20.24 -0.40
C VAL A 159 -6.12 -21.73 -0.23
N GLY A 160 -5.15 -22.47 0.33
CA GLY A 160 -5.30 -23.89 0.63
C GLY A 160 -6.44 -24.16 1.61
N ARG A 161 -6.55 -23.36 2.68
CA ARG A 161 -7.64 -23.48 3.66
C ARG A 161 -9.02 -23.16 3.07
N TRP A 162 -9.14 -22.15 2.22
CA TRP A 162 -10.39 -21.86 1.51
C TRP A 162 -10.81 -23.04 0.63
N ALA A 163 -9.88 -23.60 -0.13
CA ALA A 163 -10.15 -24.77 -0.97
C ALA A 163 -10.54 -26.02 -0.16
N GLU A 164 -9.88 -26.30 0.97
CA GLU A 164 -10.22 -27.42 1.86
C GLU A 164 -11.60 -27.27 2.51
N ASN A 165 -12.03 -26.03 2.78
CA ASN A 165 -13.34 -25.71 3.33
C ASN A 165 -14.48 -25.69 2.28
N GLY A 166 -14.16 -25.73 0.98
CA GLY A 166 -15.14 -25.64 -0.10
C GLY A 166 -15.65 -24.22 -0.37
N GLU A 167 -14.82 -23.21 -0.10
CA GLU A 167 -15.03 -21.79 -0.44
C GLU A 167 -14.44 -21.47 -1.82
#